data_AF-B6H4J5-F1
#
_entry.id   AF-B6H4J5-F1
#
_cell.length_a   1.000
_cell.length_b   1.000
_cell.length_c   1.000
_cell.angle_alpha   90.00
_cell.angle_beta   90.00
_cell.angle_gamma   90.00
#
_symmetry.space_group_name_H-M   'P 1'
#
loop_
_entity.id
_entity.type
_entity.pdbx_description
1 polymer ?
#
loop_
_entity_poly.entity_id
_entity_poly.type
_entity_poly.pdbx_seq_one_letter_code
_entity_poly.pdbx_strand_id
1 'polypeptide(L)'
;MAAKHGQSLPHLQSGEVTLLDYSADDPRDVLTLSDKEALVLQLYNQVQEQQLEKAFLEQELESFSGSDPEEQLAIAERELLEARSTYTVRRKAIRTILMTEPILKAVHLKAATPAERALLCLVNRRDVLALAHENLASAHDLVLRQLSNLEVKNLQINRENQELVRQLLELTKEDSSWREKLEDHELLSQLDSLETDLKARKAQWETMKSIASAVVVASGLNWADDDMLRALVLDESD
;
A
#
# COMPACT_ATOMS: atom_id res chain seq x y z
N MET A 1 4.22 13.84 -37.65
CA MET A 1 5.56 13.24 -37.73
C MET A 1 6.54 14.06 -36.92
N ALA A 2 6.95 13.52 -35.78
CA ALA A 2 8.25 13.76 -35.14
C ALA A 2 8.38 12.62 -34.10
N ALA A 3 8.98 11.50 -34.50
CA ALA A 3 9.30 10.41 -33.58
C ALA A 3 10.37 10.93 -32.61
N LYS A 4 9.96 11.35 -31.40
CA LYS A 4 10.89 11.60 -30.31
C LYS A 4 11.60 10.28 -30.05
N HIS A 5 12.90 10.27 -30.29
CA HIS A 5 13.73 9.08 -30.18
C HIS A 5 13.64 8.52 -28.76
N GLY A 6 13.43 7.21 -28.68
CA GLY A 6 13.21 6.46 -27.45
C GLY A 6 14.23 6.81 -26.38
N GLN A 7 13.74 7.38 -25.28
CA GLN A 7 14.49 7.41 -24.05
C GLN A 7 14.57 5.96 -23.56
N SER A 8 15.76 5.37 -23.66
CA SER A 8 16.01 4.04 -23.10
C SER A 8 15.93 4.14 -21.58
N LEU A 9 14.75 3.90 -21.03
CA LEU A 9 14.58 3.73 -19.60
C LEU A 9 15.14 2.34 -19.25
N PRO A 10 16.25 2.26 -18.46
CA PRO A 10 17.02 1.03 -18.29
C PRO A 10 16.24 -0.10 -17.59
N HIS A 11 15.10 0.23 -16.99
CA HIS A 11 14.24 -0.71 -16.26
C HIS A 11 13.04 -1.19 -17.07
N LEU A 12 12.83 -0.68 -18.28
CA LEU A 12 11.68 -1.01 -19.11
C LEU A 12 12.10 -1.84 -20.32
N GLN A 13 11.32 -2.87 -20.61
CA GLN A 13 11.51 -3.71 -21.78
C GLN A 13 11.22 -2.90 -23.05
N SER A 14 11.83 -3.28 -24.18
CA SER A 14 11.61 -2.59 -25.47
C SER A 14 10.12 -2.48 -25.86
N GLY A 15 9.30 -3.46 -25.47
CA GLY A 15 7.85 -3.40 -25.69
C GLY A 15 7.14 -2.36 -24.81
N GLU A 16 7.58 -2.19 -23.57
CA GLU A 16 7.02 -1.21 -22.63
C GLU A 16 7.35 0.22 -23.04
N VAL A 17 8.56 0.46 -23.55
CA VAL A 17 8.95 1.75 -24.13
C VAL A 17 8.08 2.10 -25.33
N THR A 18 7.78 1.12 -26.20
CA THR A 18 6.87 1.38 -27.33
C THR A 18 5.44 1.66 -26.89
N LEU A 19 4.93 1.00 -25.85
CA LEU A 19 3.60 1.30 -25.30
C LEU A 19 3.53 2.70 -24.71
N LEU A 20 4.61 3.15 -24.05
CA LEU A 20 4.73 4.51 -23.54
C LEU A 20 4.72 5.54 -24.68
N ASP A 21 5.45 5.28 -25.76
CA ASP A 21 5.47 6.15 -26.94
C ASP A 21 4.08 6.26 -27.60
N TYR A 22 3.31 5.17 -27.66
CA TYR A 22 1.92 5.19 -28.14
C TYR A 22 0.96 5.92 -27.19
N SER A 23 1.31 6.05 -25.92
CA SER A 23 0.51 6.70 -24.89
C SER A 23 0.87 8.17 -24.63
N ALA A 24 1.94 8.67 -25.25
CA ALA A 24 2.40 10.04 -25.09
C ALA A 24 1.30 11.04 -25.48
N ASP A 25 1.22 12.16 -24.75
CA ASP A 25 0.22 13.21 -24.97
C ASP A 25 0.30 13.79 -26.39
N ASP A 26 -0.70 13.48 -27.24
CA ASP A 26 -0.94 14.25 -28.45
C ASP A 26 -1.72 15.51 -28.05
N PRO A 27 -1.27 16.73 -28.41
CA PRO A 27 -2.03 17.97 -28.17
C PRO A 27 -3.45 17.95 -28.77
N ARG A 28 -3.75 17.02 -29.68
CA ARG A 28 -5.10 16.79 -30.25
C ARG A 28 -6.06 16.07 -29.31
N ASP A 29 -5.54 15.43 -28.26
CA ASP A 29 -6.34 14.71 -27.25
C ASP A 29 -6.85 15.63 -26.12
N VAL A 30 -6.39 16.90 -26.09
CA VAL A 30 -6.85 17.87 -25.09
C VAL A 30 -8.24 18.36 -25.49
N LEU A 31 -9.26 17.79 -24.87
CA LEU A 31 -10.64 18.28 -24.97
C LEU A 31 -10.72 19.66 -24.31
N THR A 32 -10.74 20.70 -25.14
CA THR A 32 -11.01 22.07 -24.69
C THR A 32 -12.52 22.26 -24.63
N LEU A 33 -13.05 22.27 -23.40
CA LEU A 33 -14.46 22.56 -23.18
C LEU A 33 -14.74 24.03 -23.50
N SER A 34 -15.86 24.29 -24.17
CA SER A 34 -16.37 25.66 -24.28
C SER A 34 -16.79 26.18 -22.91
N ASP A 35 -16.70 27.49 -22.66
CA ASP A 35 -17.17 28.12 -21.43
C ASP A 35 -18.60 27.72 -21.05
N LYS A 36 -19.46 27.52 -22.06
CA LYS A 36 -20.83 27.03 -21.86
C LYS A 36 -20.88 25.58 -21.39
N GLU A 37 -20.04 24.72 -21.94
CA GLU A 37 -19.97 23.30 -21.55
C GLU A 37 -19.41 23.16 -20.14
N ALA A 38 -18.38 23.95 -19.80
CA ALA A 38 -17.85 24.04 -18.45
C ALA A 38 -18.92 24.50 -17.45
N LEU A 39 -19.69 25.54 -17.80
CA LEU A 39 -20.80 26.03 -16.97
C LEU A 39 -21.88 24.95 -16.77
N VAL A 40 -22.26 24.22 -17.82
CA VAL A 40 -23.25 23.13 -17.72
C VAL A 40 -22.78 22.04 -16.77
N LEU A 41 -21.50 21.66 -16.80
CA LEU A 41 -20.94 20.68 -15.87
C LEU A 41 -20.90 21.19 -14.43
N GLN A 42 -20.58 22.48 -14.23
CA GLN A 42 -20.64 23.12 -12.92
C GLN A 42 -22.08 23.12 -12.37
N LEU A 43 -23.06 23.52 -13.18
CA LEU A 43 -24.47 23.50 -12.80
C LEU A 43 -24.95 22.08 -12.50
N TYR A 44 -24.52 21.08 -13.27
CA TYR A 44 -24.84 19.68 -12.99
C TYR A 44 -24.33 19.25 -11.60
N ASN A 45 -23.08 19.59 -11.26
CA ASN A 45 -22.51 19.28 -9.95
C ASN A 45 -23.26 20.02 -8.83
N GLN A 46 -23.56 21.31 -9.01
CA GLN A 46 -24.33 22.10 -8.05
C GLN A 46 -25.73 21.53 -7.82
N VAL A 47 -26.42 21.08 -8.88
CA VAL A 47 -27.73 20.44 -8.75
C VAL A 47 -27.64 19.12 -7.98
N GLN A 48 -26.58 18.33 -8.19
CA GLN A 48 -26.35 17.11 -7.41
C GLN A 48 -26.12 17.42 -5.92
N GLU A 49 -25.33 18.45 -5.62
CA GLU A 49 -25.08 18.89 -4.23
C GLU A 49 -26.36 19.39 -3.57
N GLN A 50 -27.11 20.27 -4.22
CA GLN A 50 -28.38 20.79 -3.70
C GLN A 50 -29.44 19.69 -3.49
N GLN A 51 -29.45 18.65 -4.34
CA GLN A 51 -30.33 17.50 -4.14
C GLN A 51 -29.96 16.71 -2.88
N LEU A 52 -28.67 16.61 -2.54
CA LEU A 52 -28.21 15.99 -1.30
C LEU A 52 -28.55 16.86 -0.09
N GLU A 53 -28.33 18.17 -0.16
CA GLU A 53 -28.69 19.12 0.90
C GLU A 53 -30.19 19.08 1.20
N LYS A 54 -31.03 19.07 0.15
CA LYS A 54 -32.47 18.97 0.29
C LYS A 54 -32.90 17.67 0.97
N ALA A 55 -32.29 16.54 0.58
CA ALA A 55 -32.57 15.25 1.20
C ALA A 55 -32.19 15.24 2.69
N PHE A 56 -31.08 15.89 3.06
CA PHE A 56 -30.64 16.02 4.44
C PHE A 56 -31.61 16.88 5.28
N LEU A 57 -32.01 18.04 4.76
CA LEU A 57 -32.97 18.94 5.43
C LEU A 57 -34.36 18.32 5.58
N GLU A 58 -34.82 17.54 4.61
CA GLU A 58 -36.10 16.82 4.70
C GLU A 58 -36.06 15.75 5.81
N GLN A 59 -34.94 15.06 5.99
CA GLN A 59 -34.76 14.05 7.05
C GLN A 59 -34.66 14.67 8.46
N GLU A 60 -34.00 15.83 8.62
CA GLU A 60 -33.92 16.53 9.92
C GLU A 60 -35.29 16.96 10.46
N LEU A 61 -36.25 17.23 9.57
CA LEU A 61 -37.61 17.62 9.95
C LEU A 61 -38.46 16.45 10.47
N GLU A 62 -38.13 15.21 10.09
CA GLU A 62 -38.89 14.00 10.47
C GLU A 62 -38.38 13.31 11.75
N SER A 63 -37.18 13.67 12.24
CA SER A 63 -36.41 12.87 13.21
C SER A 63 -36.68 13.14 14.71
N PHE A 64 -37.71 13.90 15.09
CA PHE A 64 -37.97 14.21 16.52
C PHE A 64 -39.36 13.78 16.99
N SER A 65 -39.61 12.46 17.02
CA SER A 65 -40.76 11.87 17.73
C SER A 65 -40.23 10.94 18.82
N GLY A 66 -40.40 11.30 20.09
CA GLY A 66 -39.68 10.72 21.24
C GLY A 66 -40.03 9.27 21.61
N SER A 67 -39.45 8.29 20.92
CA SER A 67 -39.25 6.93 21.43
C SER A 67 -37.75 6.69 21.71
N ASP A 68 -37.44 5.52 22.28
CA ASP A 68 -36.10 5.13 22.74
C ASP A 68 -34.99 5.49 21.73
N PRO A 69 -34.02 6.38 22.10
CA PRO A 69 -33.03 6.89 21.16
C PRO A 69 -32.14 5.79 20.59
N GLU A 70 -31.88 4.69 21.30
CA GLU A 70 -31.01 3.61 20.82
C GLU A 70 -31.66 2.81 19.69
N GLU A 71 -32.95 2.49 19.80
CA GLU A 71 -33.70 1.80 18.75
C GLU A 71 -33.88 2.69 17.50
N GLN A 72 -34.12 3.99 17.71
CA GLN A 72 -34.23 4.96 16.62
C GLN A 72 -32.90 5.15 15.89
N LEU A 73 -31.77 5.16 16.60
CA LEU A 73 -30.44 5.22 16.00
C LEU A 73 -30.16 3.98 15.14
N ALA A 74 -30.48 2.78 15.65
CA ALA A 74 -30.29 1.54 14.88
C ALA A 74 -31.14 1.51 13.59
N ILE A 75 -32.37 2.03 13.64
CA ILE A 75 -33.24 2.15 12.45
C ILE A 75 -32.68 3.20 11.49
N ALA A 76 -32.31 4.38 11.97
CA ALA A 76 -31.77 5.46 11.15
C ALA A 76 -30.44 5.08 10.49
N GLU A 77 -29.55 4.36 11.18
CA GLU A 77 -28.31 3.85 10.61
C GLU A 77 -28.57 2.88 9.46
N ARG A 78 -29.54 1.97 9.63
CA ARG A 78 -29.93 1.02 8.59
C ARG A 78 -30.53 1.75 7.38
N GLU A 79 -31.43 2.68 7.60
CA GLU A 79 -32.04 3.50 6.54
C GLU A 79 -30.99 4.34 5.80
N LEU A 80 -30.02 4.92 6.51
CA LEU A 80 -28.89 5.63 5.91
C LEU A 80 -28.05 4.70 5.03
N LEU A 81 -27.71 3.51 5.52
CA LEU A 81 -26.95 2.53 4.73
C LEU A 81 -27.72 2.07 3.48
N GLU A 82 -29.02 1.84 3.60
CA GLU A 82 -29.90 1.51 2.47
C GLU A 82 -29.97 2.67 1.47
N ALA A 83 -30.18 3.91 1.91
CA ALA A 83 -30.17 5.11 1.08
C ALA A 83 -28.80 5.34 0.40
N ARG A 84 -27.70 5.16 1.12
CA ARG A 84 -26.34 5.28 0.58
C ARG A 84 -26.07 4.21 -0.47
N SER A 85 -26.47 2.97 -0.22
CA SER A 85 -26.31 1.88 -1.18
C SER A 85 -27.12 2.13 -2.46
N THR A 86 -28.39 2.57 -2.34
CA THR A 86 -29.25 2.86 -3.49
C THR A 86 -28.77 4.08 -4.28
N TYR A 87 -28.35 5.16 -3.61
CA TYR A 87 -27.78 6.34 -4.26
C TYR A 87 -26.49 6.00 -5.01
N THR A 88 -25.56 5.26 -4.39
CA THR A 88 -24.30 4.88 -5.04
C THR A 88 -24.53 3.97 -6.24
N VAL A 89 -25.45 3.00 -6.14
CA VAL A 89 -25.83 2.14 -7.28
C VAL A 89 -26.48 2.96 -8.40
N ARG A 90 -27.42 3.85 -8.08
CA ARG A 90 -28.09 4.71 -9.07
C ARG A 90 -27.09 5.62 -9.78
N ARG A 91 -26.21 6.28 -9.03
CA ARG A 91 -25.15 7.14 -9.58
C ARG A 91 -24.21 6.35 -10.47
N LYS A 92 -23.82 5.13 -10.06
CA LYS A 92 -22.99 4.24 -10.87
C LYS A 92 -23.72 3.84 -12.15
N ALA A 93 -25.00 3.48 -12.09
CA ALA A 93 -25.80 3.12 -13.27
C ALA A 93 -25.91 4.29 -14.27
N ILE A 94 -26.23 5.50 -13.80
CA ILE A 94 -26.31 6.70 -14.64
C ILE A 94 -24.94 6.97 -15.28
N ARG A 95 -23.85 6.94 -14.51
CA ARG A 95 -22.50 7.15 -15.03
C ARG A 95 -22.13 6.10 -16.08
N THR A 96 -22.47 4.83 -15.84
CA THR A 96 -22.23 3.76 -16.82
C THR A 96 -22.97 4.07 -18.12
N ILE A 97 -24.26 4.41 -18.08
CA ILE A 97 -25.04 4.72 -19.28
C ILE A 97 -24.45 5.92 -20.03
N LEU A 98 -24.09 7.00 -19.32
CA LEU A 98 -23.49 8.20 -19.91
C LEU A 98 -22.13 7.95 -20.57
N MET A 99 -21.39 6.93 -20.12
CA MET A 99 -20.08 6.58 -20.67
C MET A 99 -20.19 5.53 -21.77
N THR A 100 -21.00 4.48 -21.59
CA THR A 100 -21.04 3.32 -22.48
C THR A 100 -21.64 3.66 -23.85
N GLU A 101 -22.73 4.44 -23.90
CA GLU A 101 -23.38 4.75 -25.17
C GLU A 101 -22.46 5.56 -26.11
N PRO A 102 -21.80 6.65 -25.67
CA PRO A 102 -20.82 7.35 -26.50
C PRO A 102 -19.62 6.49 -26.89
N ILE A 103 -19.12 5.62 -26.00
CA ILE A 103 -18.00 4.70 -26.32
C ILE A 103 -18.41 3.69 -27.39
N LEU A 104 -19.57 3.05 -27.24
CA LEU A 104 -20.09 2.11 -28.25
C LEU A 104 -20.31 2.81 -29.60
N LYS A 105 -20.80 4.06 -29.58
CA LYS A 105 -20.95 4.88 -30.78
C LYS A 105 -19.62 5.26 -31.42
N ALA A 106 -18.59 5.53 -30.62
CA ALA A 106 -17.28 5.91 -31.10
C ALA A 106 -16.51 4.72 -31.71
N VAL A 107 -16.62 3.54 -31.10
CA VAL A 107 -15.85 2.35 -31.48
C VAL A 107 -16.56 1.48 -32.53
N HIS A 108 -17.85 1.22 -32.34
CA HIS A 108 -18.56 0.20 -33.13
C HIS A 108 -19.59 0.77 -34.10
N LEU A 109 -20.14 1.96 -33.82
CA LEU A 109 -21.08 2.61 -34.72
C LEU A 109 -20.36 3.71 -35.51
N LYS A 110 -20.98 4.15 -36.60
CA LYS A 110 -20.44 5.29 -37.35
C LYS A 110 -20.71 6.55 -36.53
N ALA A 111 -19.67 7.04 -35.85
CA ALA A 111 -19.72 8.26 -35.05
C ALA A 111 -20.40 9.42 -35.81
N ALA A 112 -21.55 9.85 -35.29
CA ALA A 112 -22.42 10.82 -35.91
C ALA A 112 -21.91 12.24 -35.65
N THR A 113 -21.45 12.51 -34.42
CA THR A 113 -20.98 13.83 -33.99
C THR A 113 -19.44 13.93 -34.03
N PRO A 114 -18.88 15.15 -34.20
CA PRO A 114 -17.42 15.33 -34.14
C PRO A 114 -16.85 14.96 -32.76
N ALA A 115 -17.60 15.17 -31.68
CA ALA A 115 -17.22 14.75 -30.33
C ALA A 115 -17.09 13.22 -30.23
N GLU A 116 -18.03 12.46 -30.79
CA GLU A 116 -17.95 10.99 -30.84
C GLU A 116 -16.74 10.48 -31.65
N ARG A 117 -16.33 11.20 -32.70
CA ARG A 117 -15.12 10.83 -33.48
C ARG A 117 -13.85 11.08 -32.69
N ALA A 118 -13.79 12.17 -31.92
CA ALA A 118 -12.66 12.47 -31.05
C ALA A 118 -12.52 11.43 -29.91
N LEU A 119 -13.64 10.89 -29.41
CA LEU A 119 -13.62 9.86 -28.38
C LEU A 119 -12.86 8.59 -28.79
N LEU A 120 -12.83 8.22 -30.08
CA LEU A 120 -12.13 7.02 -30.53
C LEU A 120 -10.62 7.06 -30.23
N CYS A 121 -9.96 8.20 -30.48
CA CYS A 121 -8.55 8.39 -30.14
C CYS A 121 -8.31 8.25 -28.63
N LEU A 122 -9.16 8.87 -27.81
CA LEU A 122 -9.07 8.81 -26.36
C LEU A 122 -9.31 7.40 -25.81
N VAL A 123 -10.25 6.65 -26.39
CA VAL A 123 -10.51 5.25 -26.01
C VAL A 123 -9.32 4.37 -26.35
N ASN A 124 -8.77 4.47 -27.57
CA ASN A 124 -7.58 3.71 -27.94
C ASN A 124 -6.38 4.03 -27.04
N ARG A 125 -6.19 5.30 -26.70
CA ARG A 125 -5.13 5.72 -25.77
C ARG A 125 -5.33 5.17 -24.37
N ARG A 126 -6.56 5.24 -23.85
CA ARG A 126 -6.92 4.62 -22.56
C ARG A 126 -6.60 3.13 -22.57
N ASP A 127 -6.92 2.42 -23.65
CA ASP A 127 -6.71 0.98 -23.74
C ASP A 127 -5.21 0.63 -23.81
N VAL A 128 -4.40 1.42 -24.54
CA VAL A 128 -2.93 1.29 -24.52
C VAL A 128 -2.36 1.57 -23.13
N LEU A 129 -2.83 2.61 -22.44
CA LEU A 129 -2.43 2.93 -21.07
C LEU A 129 -2.83 1.82 -20.08
N ALA A 130 -4.01 1.24 -20.24
CA ALA A 130 -4.47 0.13 -19.40
C ALA A 130 -3.58 -1.11 -19.60
N LEU A 131 -3.21 -1.43 -20.84
CA LEU A 131 -2.25 -2.52 -21.13
C LEU A 131 -0.87 -2.24 -20.55
N ALA A 132 -0.36 -1.01 -20.71
CA ALA A 132 0.91 -0.62 -20.12
C ALA A 132 0.88 -0.71 -18.59
N HIS A 133 -0.22 -0.27 -17.97
CA HIS A 133 -0.41 -0.34 -16.52
C HIS A 133 -0.45 -1.77 -16.01
N GLU A 134 -1.20 -2.66 -16.67
CA GLU A 134 -1.26 -4.08 -16.31
C GLU A 134 0.11 -4.76 -16.41
N ASN A 135 0.86 -4.48 -17.49
CA ASN A 135 2.21 -5.00 -17.65
C ASN A 135 3.13 -4.53 -16.51
N LEU A 136 3.11 -3.23 -16.19
CA LEU A 136 3.91 -2.68 -15.10
C LEU A 136 3.49 -3.22 -13.73
N ALA A 137 2.19 -3.40 -13.48
CA ALA A 137 1.68 -4.00 -12.25
C ALA A 137 2.14 -5.45 -12.11
N SER A 138 2.09 -6.23 -13.20
CA SER A 138 2.56 -7.62 -13.20
C SER A 138 4.07 -7.72 -12.98
N ALA A 139 4.86 -6.83 -13.56
CA ALA A 139 6.31 -6.75 -13.36
C ALA A 139 6.65 -6.36 -11.92
N HIS A 140 5.92 -5.38 -11.37
CA HIS A 140 6.04 -4.98 -9.98
C HIS A 140 5.74 -6.13 -9.01
N ASP A 141 4.64 -6.85 -9.22
CA ASP A 141 4.29 -8.02 -8.40
C ASP A 141 5.34 -9.13 -8.47
N LEU A 142 5.95 -9.33 -9.64
CA LEU A 142 7.04 -10.28 -9.82
C LEU A 142 8.29 -9.85 -9.02
N VAL A 143 8.67 -8.58 -9.09
CA VAL A 143 9.80 -8.04 -8.33
C VAL A 143 9.55 -8.14 -6.82
N LEU A 144 8.34 -7.83 -6.35
CA LEU A 144 7.98 -7.98 -4.94
C LEU A 144 8.08 -9.43 -4.47
N ARG A 145 7.61 -10.39 -5.26
CA ARG A 145 7.75 -11.83 -4.95
C ARG A 145 9.21 -12.28 -4.94
N GLN A 146 10.03 -11.75 -5.85
CA GLN A 146 11.47 -12.05 -5.86
C GLN A 146 12.16 -11.49 -4.62
N LEU A 147 11.84 -10.26 -4.24
CA LEU A 147 12.36 -9.61 -3.05
C LEU A 147 11.97 -10.39 -1.79
N SER A 148 10.69 -10.74 -1.62
CA SER A 148 10.24 -11.53 -0.48
C SER A 148 10.93 -12.91 -0.40
N ASN A 149 11.13 -13.57 -1.54
CA ASN A 149 11.85 -14.84 -1.59
C ASN A 149 13.33 -14.69 -1.23
N LEU A 150 13.97 -13.59 -1.64
CA LEU A 150 15.36 -13.29 -1.28
C LEU A 150 15.49 -12.96 0.20
N GLU A 151 14.53 -12.25 0.79
CA GLU A 151 14.48 -11.96 2.22
C GLU A 151 14.37 -13.25 3.05
N VAL A 152 13.46 -14.16 2.67
CA VAL A 152 13.33 -15.46 3.33
C VAL A 152 14.61 -16.27 3.23
N LYS A 153 15.25 -16.30 2.05
CA LYS A 153 16.56 -16.96 1.87
C LYS A 153 17.65 -16.32 2.72
N ASN A 154 17.68 -14.99 2.83
CA ASN A 154 18.65 -14.27 3.64
C ASN A 154 18.48 -14.61 5.14
N LEU A 155 17.24 -14.64 5.63
CA LEU A 155 16.93 -15.06 7.00
C LEU A 155 17.37 -16.50 7.26
N GLN A 156 17.13 -17.41 6.31
CA GLN A 156 17.55 -18.81 6.44
C GLN A 156 19.08 -18.94 6.49
N ILE A 157 19.79 -18.27 5.59
CA ILE A 157 21.27 -18.25 5.57
C ILE A 157 21.81 -17.64 6.87
N ASN A 158 21.19 -16.58 7.39
CA ASN A 158 21.60 -15.98 8.66
C ASN A 158 21.41 -16.93 9.85
N ARG A 159 20.33 -17.73 9.86
CA ARG A 159 20.14 -18.77 10.89
C ARG A 159 21.20 -19.85 10.80
N GLU A 160 21.46 -20.36 9.60
CA GLU A 160 22.52 -21.36 9.36
C GLU A 160 23.90 -20.81 9.76
N ASN A 161 24.21 -19.56 9.41
CA ASN A 161 25.44 -18.89 9.84
C ASN A 161 25.52 -18.77 11.36
N GLN A 162 24.42 -18.42 12.05
CA GLN A 162 24.38 -18.37 13.50
C GLN A 162 24.61 -19.75 14.13
N GLU A 163 24.01 -20.81 13.59
CA GLU A 163 24.21 -22.19 14.05
C GLU A 163 25.65 -22.66 13.85
N LEU A 164 26.24 -22.40 12.67
CA LEU A 164 27.65 -22.71 12.39
C LEU A 164 28.59 -21.93 13.33
N VAL A 165 28.32 -20.65 13.58
CA VAL A 165 29.09 -19.85 14.54
C VAL A 165 28.94 -20.41 15.96
N ARG A 166 27.76 -20.85 16.38
CA ARG A 166 27.56 -21.53 17.67
C ARG A 166 28.37 -22.81 17.76
N GLN A 167 28.32 -23.67 16.73
CA GLN A 167 29.10 -24.90 16.68
C GLN A 167 30.61 -24.63 16.71
N LEU A 168 31.09 -23.62 15.96
CA LEU A 168 32.49 -23.20 16.01
C LEU A 168 32.88 -22.70 17.41
N LEU A 169 32.04 -21.90 18.06
CA LEU A 169 32.27 -21.46 19.43
C LEU A 169 32.28 -22.62 20.43
N GLU A 170 31.42 -23.63 20.26
CA GLU A 170 31.42 -24.83 21.09
C GLU A 170 32.71 -25.65 20.90
N LEU A 171 33.11 -25.92 19.66
CA LEU A 171 34.35 -26.63 19.35
C LEU A 171 35.60 -25.87 19.83
N THR A 172 35.59 -24.54 19.75
CA THR A 172 36.72 -23.70 20.19
C THR A 172 36.73 -23.40 21.69
N LYS A 173 35.61 -23.59 22.41
CA LYS A 173 35.58 -23.53 23.89
C LYS A 173 36.42 -24.63 24.51
N GLU A 174 36.38 -25.83 23.93
CA GLU A 174 37.15 -26.99 24.41
C GLU A 174 38.65 -26.83 24.12
N ASP A 175 38.99 -26.13 23.04
CA ASP A 175 40.37 -25.97 22.58
C ASP A 175 40.88 -24.54 22.79
N SER A 176 40.91 -24.05 24.02
CA SER A 176 41.47 -22.72 24.34
C SER A 176 42.96 -22.54 23.99
N SER A 177 43.64 -23.60 23.52
CA SER A 177 45.02 -23.59 23.05
C SER A 177 45.26 -22.67 21.84
N TRP A 178 44.21 -22.31 21.08
CA TRP A 178 44.34 -21.36 19.96
C TRP A 178 44.66 -19.94 20.43
N ARG A 179 44.22 -19.54 21.63
CA ARG A 179 44.53 -18.22 22.22
C ARG A 179 46.01 -18.10 22.55
N GLU A 180 46.64 -19.21 22.93
CA GLU A 180 48.08 -19.28 23.21
C GLU A 180 48.92 -19.39 21.92
N LYS A 181 48.33 -19.87 20.82
CA LYS A 181 48.95 -19.97 19.49
C LYS A 181 48.79 -18.72 18.62
N LEU A 182 47.95 -17.76 19.02
CA LEU A 182 47.81 -16.48 18.33
C LEU A 182 49.00 -15.58 18.70
N GLU A 183 50.03 -15.55 17.86
CA GLU A 183 51.24 -14.72 18.08
C GLU A 183 51.01 -13.22 17.78
N ASP A 184 49.94 -12.88 17.05
CA ASP A 184 49.61 -11.50 16.67
C ASP A 184 48.96 -10.71 17.81
N HIS A 185 49.75 -9.82 18.42
CA HIS A 185 49.33 -9.00 19.56
C HIS A 185 48.19 -8.01 19.24
N GLU A 186 48.10 -7.55 17.98
CA GLU A 186 47.01 -6.68 17.51
C GLU A 186 45.66 -7.41 17.49
N LEU A 187 45.62 -8.65 17.02
CA LEU A 187 44.40 -9.46 16.97
C LEU A 187 43.88 -9.81 18.36
N LEU A 188 44.78 -10.07 19.32
CA LEU A 188 44.42 -10.28 20.72
C LEU A 188 43.79 -9.02 21.33
N SER A 189 44.37 -7.84 21.09
CA SER A 189 43.82 -6.58 21.61
C SER A 189 42.44 -6.25 21.02
N GLN A 190 42.22 -6.59 19.74
CA GLN A 190 40.92 -6.44 19.09
C GLN A 190 39.89 -7.42 19.67
N LEU A 191 40.30 -8.66 19.93
CA LEU A 191 39.41 -9.67 20.52
C LEU A 191 38.99 -9.30 21.94
N ASP A 192 39.93 -8.85 22.77
CA ASP A 192 39.62 -8.34 24.12
C ASP A 192 38.67 -7.14 24.06
N SER A 193 38.90 -6.20 23.13
CA SER A 193 38.01 -5.05 22.95
C SER A 193 36.59 -5.48 22.55
N LEU A 194 36.46 -6.44 21.64
CA LEU A 194 35.17 -6.99 21.22
C LEU A 194 34.47 -7.77 22.35
N GLU A 195 35.21 -8.52 23.17
CA GLU A 195 34.65 -9.16 24.36
C GLU A 195 34.13 -8.13 25.37
N THR A 196 34.87 -7.04 25.60
CA THR A 196 34.42 -5.96 26.49
C THR A 196 33.19 -5.25 25.94
N ASP A 197 33.12 -5.00 24.63
CA ASP A 197 31.97 -4.41 23.96
C ASP A 197 30.75 -5.32 24.01
N LEU A 198 30.93 -6.63 23.81
CA LEU A 198 29.85 -7.61 23.95
C LEU A 198 29.31 -7.66 25.38
N LYS A 199 30.19 -7.64 26.39
CA LYS A 199 29.77 -7.56 27.80
C LYS A 199 29.01 -6.27 28.10
N ALA A 200 29.49 -5.13 27.58
CA ALA A 200 28.83 -3.84 27.74
C ALA A 200 27.43 -3.83 27.07
N ARG A 201 27.31 -4.34 25.85
CA ARG A 201 26.02 -4.45 25.13
C ARG A 201 25.07 -5.43 25.80
N LYS A 202 25.59 -6.56 26.32
CA LYS A 202 24.77 -7.51 27.09
C LYS A 202 24.21 -6.86 28.34
N ALA A 203 25.03 -6.15 29.10
CA ALA A 203 24.58 -5.39 30.27
C ALA A 203 23.53 -4.32 29.90
N GLN A 204 23.74 -3.58 28.80
CA GLN A 204 22.75 -2.63 28.30
C GLN A 204 21.42 -3.31 27.93
N TRP A 205 21.47 -4.46 27.26
CA TRP A 205 20.26 -5.22 26.91
C TRP A 205 19.53 -5.73 28.16
N GLU A 206 20.25 -6.27 29.15
CA GLU A 206 19.68 -6.70 30.44
C GLU A 206 19.02 -5.52 31.18
N THR A 207 19.65 -4.34 31.21
CA THR A 207 19.04 -3.15 31.81
C THR A 207 17.78 -2.71 31.07
N MET A 208 17.79 -2.71 29.73
CA MET A 208 16.63 -2.33 28.93
C MET A 208 15.48 -3.33 29.10
N LYS A 209 15.78 -4.64 29.15
CA LYS A 209 14.80 -5.69 29.42
C LYS A 209 14.16 -5.53 30.80
N SER A 210 14.97 -5.28 31.82
CA SER A 210 14.50 -5.04 33.19
C SER A 210 13.61 -3.79 33.29
N ILE A 211 13.96 -2.71 32.60
CA ILE A 211 13.14 -1.49 32.56
C ILE A 211 11.81 -1.78 31.84
N ALA A 212 11.84 -2.46 30.68
CA ALA A 212 10.64 -2.79 29.93
C ALA A 212 9.69 -3.70 30.71
N SER A 213 10.21 -4.72 31.40
CA SER A 213 9.39 -5.60 32.24
C SER A 213 8.79 -4.84 33.42
N ALA A 214 9.56 -3.96 34.09
CA ALA A 214 9.05 -3.13 35.18
C ALA A 214 7.94 -2.17 34.73
N VAL A 215 8.05 -1.57 33.54
CA VAL A 215 7.03 -0.68 32.97
C VAL A 215 5.74 -1.44 32.67
N VAL A 216 5.84 -2.63 32.05
CA VAL A 216 4.66 -3.46 31.74
C VAL A 216 3.96 -3.90 33.01
N VAL A 217 4.69 -4.36 34.03
CA VAL A 217 4.10 -4.76 35.32
C VAL A 217 3.48 -3.56 36.06
N ALA A 218 4.13 -2.39 36.03
CA ALA A 218 3.63 -1.18 36.70
C ALA A 218 2.44 -0.52 35.99
N SER A 219 2.25 -0.77 34.69
CA SER A 219 1.15 -0.19 33.90
C SER A 219 -0.24 -0.72 34.29
N GLY A 220 -0.31 -1.82 35.05
CA GLY A 220 -1.57 -2.47 35.42
C GLY A 220 -2.29 -3.16 34.26
N LEU A 221 -1.66 -3.26 33.08
CA LEU A 221 -2.14 -4.08 31.97
C LEU A 221 -2.15 -5.55 32.37
N ASN A 222 -3.15 -6.31 31.94
CA ASN A 222 -3.23 -7.75 32.18
C ASN A 222 -2.26 -8.50 31.25
N TRP A 223 -0.97 -8.44 31.58
CA TRP A 223 0.12 -9.03 30.82
C TRP A 223 0.20 -10.56 30.93
N ALA A 224 -0.57 -11.18 31.84
CA ALA A 224 -0.57 -12.63 32.04
C ALA A 224 -1.33 -13.40 30.95
N ASP A 225 -2.33 -12.76 30.33
CA ASP A 225 -3.18 -13.35 29.28
C ASP A 225 -2.68 -13.08 27.85
N ASP A 226 -1.66 -12.23 27.69
CA ASP A 226 -1.03 -11.94 26.40
C ASP A 226 0.35 -12.62 26.32
N ASP A 227 0.50 -13.60 25.42
CA ASP A 227 1.73 -14.36 25.22
C ASP A 227 2.96 -13.47 24.92
N MET A 228 2.76 -12.34 24.23
CA MET A 228 3.84 -11.41 23.89
C MET A 228 4.32 -10.63 25.13
N LEU A 229 3.39 -10.13 25.94
CA LEU A 229 3.71 -9.42 27.18
C LEU A 229 4.27 -10.36 28.24
N ARG A 230 3.75 -11.59 28.29
CA ARG A 230 4.25 -12.65 29.15
C ARG A 230 5.69 -13.03 28.82
N ALA A 231 6.05 -13.17 27.54
CA ALA A 231 7.44 -13.43 27.13
C ALA A 231 8.38 -12.25 27.39
N LEU A 232 7.87 -11.02 27.43
CA LEU A 232 8.65 -9.83 27.77
C LEU A 232 8.94 -9.74 29.28
N VAL A 233 7.99 -10.16 30.11
CA VAL A 233 8.06 -10.09 31.57
C VAL A 233 8.76 -11.31 32.19
N LEU A 234 8.55 -12.52 31.64
CA LEU A 234 9.21 -13.73 32.13
C LEU A 234 10.59 -13.87 31.47
N ASP A 235 11.62 -14.05 32.29
CA ASP A 235 12.94 -14.47 31.82
C ASP A 235 12.90 -15.97 31.47
N GLU A 236 13.34 -16.35 30.27
CA GLU A 236 13.58 -17.76 29.88
C GLU A 236 14.83 -18.37 30.55
N SER A 237 15.33 -17.77 31.63
CA SER A 237 16.45 -18.31 32.40
C SER A 237 15.94 -19.16 33.56
N ASP A 238 15.48 -20.36 33.22
CA ASP A 238 15.70 -21.60 33.97
C ASP A 238 16.19 -22.68 32.98
#